data_AF-A0A378MW17-F1
#
_entry.id   AF-A0A378MW17-F1
#
_cell.length_a   1.000
_cell.length_b   1.000
_cell.length_c   1.000
_cell.angle_alpha   90.00
_cell.angle_beta   90.00
_cell.angle_gamma   90.00
#
_symmetry.space_group_name_H-M   'P 1'
#
loop_
_entity.id
_entity.type
_entity.pdbx_description
1 polymer ?
#
loop_
_entity_poly.entity_id
_entity_poly.type
_entity_poly.pdbx_seq_one_letter_code
_entity_poly.pdbx_strand_id
1 'polypeptide(L)' 'MDSEKALRNQQKHGVSFIEAVSVFYDNNAMLIPDPDHSSREERFCYSA' A
#
# COMPACT_ATOMS: atom_id res chain seq x y z
N MET A 1 6.61 -2.92 -17.10
CA MET A 1 6.87 -2.53 -15.71
C MET A 1 7.97 -1.49 -15.73
N ASP A 2 7.72 -0.32 -15.18
CA ASP A 2 8.68 0.79 -15.23
C ASP A 2 9.75 0.61 -14.16
N SER A 3 10.95 0.21 -14.57
CA SER A 3 12.06 -0.10 -13.67
C SER A 3 12.54 1.12 -12.88
N GLU A 4 12.42 2.33 -13.44
CA GLU A 4 12.78 3.56 -12.74
C GLU A 4 11.80 3.87 -11.61
N LYS A 5 10.49 3.72 -11.85
CA LYS A 5 9.47 3.86 -10.83
C LYS A 5 9.66 2.84 -9.71
N ALA A 6 10.01 1.60 -10.04
CA ALA A 6 10.28 0.57 -9.04
C ALA A 6 11.46 0.96 -8.13
N LEU A 7 12.57 1.44 -8.72
CA LEU A 7 13.73 1.91 -7.95
C LEU A 7 13.40 3.12 -7.07
N ARG A 8 12.70 4.13 -7.62
CA ARG A 8 12.28 5.31 -6.84
C ARG A 8 11.34 4.93 -5.70
N ASN A 9 10.39 4.02 -5.94
CA ASN A 9 9.48 3.52 -4.92
C ASN A 9 10.25 2.78 -3.81
N GLN A 10 11.19 1.92 -4.18
CA GLN A 10 12.02 1.19 -3.21
C GLN A 10 12.91 2.13 -2.39
N GLN A 11 13.50 3.15 -3.01
CA GLN A 11 14.30 4.16 -2.29
C GLN A 11 13.44 4.98 -1.32
N LYS A 12 12.22 5.34 -1.72
CA LYS A 12 11.30 6.15 -0.91
C LYS A 12 10.70 5.38 0.27
N HIS A 13 10.36 4.11 0.05
CA HIS A 13 9.58 3.31 1.01
C HIS A 13 10.38 2.19 1.67
N GLY A 14 11.61 1.93 1.25
CA GLY A 14 12.48 0.90 1.81
C GLY A 14 12.10 -0.54 1.44
N VAL A 15 10.94 -0.75 0.83
CA VAL A 15 10.40 -2.07 0.47
C VAL A 15 10.12 -2.16 -1.02
N SER A 16 10.33 -3.34 -1.60
CA SER A 16 9.94 -3.59 -2.99
C SER A 16 8.43 -3.75 -3.11
N PHE A 17 7.87 -3.51 -4.29
CA PHE A 17 6.44 -3.72 -4.53
C PHE A 17 6.00 -5.17 -4.26
N ILE A 18 6.83 -6.15 -4.61
CA ILE A 18 6.54 -7.57 -4.38
C ILE A 18 6.48 -7.89 -2.90
N GLU A 19 7.41 -7.33 -2.11
CA GLU A 19 7.43 -7.51 -0.66
C GLU A 19 6.23 -6.84 0.00
N ALA A 20 5.90 -5.60 -0.39
CA ALA A 20 4.72 -4.91 0.10
C ALA A 20 3.40 -5.64 -0.23
N VAL A 21 3.33 -6.31 -1.39
CA VAL A 21 2.14 -7.07 -1.80
C VAL A 21 2.03 -8.39 -1.03
N SER A 22 3.14 -8.96 -0.56
CA SER A 22 3.15 -10.24 0.15
C SER A 22 2.32 -10.21 1.45
N VAL A 23 2.22 -9.04 2.09
CA VAL A 23 1.45 -8.86 3.33
C VAL A 23 -0.05 -9.11 3.14
N PHE A 24 -0.58 -8.89 1.92
CA PHE A 24 -1.99 -9.14 1.61
C PHE A 24 -2.31 -10.64 1.48
N TYR A 25 -1.28 -11.47 1.32
CA TYR A 25 -1.41 -12.93 1.27
C TYR A 25 -1.04 -13.59 2.60
N ASP A 26 -0.60 -12.82 3.59
CA ASP A 26 -0.33 -13.34 4.92
C ASP A 26 -1.65 -13.51 5.69
N ASN A 27 -2.10 -14.75 5.83
CA ASN A 27 -3.30 -15.11 6.58
C ASN A 27 -3.22 -14.75 8.08
N ASN A 28 -2.02 -14.47 8.60
CA ASN A 28 -1.80 -14.01 9.97
C ASN A 28 -1.62 -12.49 10.07
N ALA A 29 -1.74 -11.75 8.96
CA ALA A 29 -1.69 -10.31 8.99
C ALA A 29 -2.80 -9.77 9.89
N MET A 30 -2.40 -9.26 11.05
CA MET A 30 -3.32 -8.68 12.02
C MET A 30 -3.80 -7.35 11.48
N LEU A 31 -5.09 -7.27 11.11
CA LEU A 31 -5.77 -6.02 10.78
C LEU A 31 -5.94 -5.22 12.07
N ILE A 32 -4.86 -4.59 12.53
CA ILE A 32 -4.93 -3.62 13.62
C ILE A 32 -5.60 -2.38 13.02
N PRO A 33 -6.75 -1.93 13.55
CA PRO A 33 -7.36 -0.71 13.09
C PRO A 33 -6.39 0.44 13.39
N ASP A 34 -5.96 1.13 12.33
CA ASP A 34 -5.17 2.34 12.45
C ASP A 34 -6.01 3.39 13.20
N PRO A 35 -5.63 3.83 14.41
CA PRO A 35 -6.38 4.84 15.15
C PRO A 35 -6.31 6.24 14.51
N ASP A 36 -5.37 6.43 13.57
CA ASP A 36 -5.16 7.66 12.81
C ASP A 36 -5.81 7.59 11.42
N HIS A 37 -6.72 6.63 11.17
CA HIS A 37 -7.39 6.47 9.88
C HIS A 37 -8.22 7.71 9.58
N SER A 38 -7.54 8.64 8.91
CA SER A 38 -7.95 10.00 8.76
C SER A 38 -9.14 10.04 7.82
N SER A 39 -10.23 10.60 8.31
CA SER A 39 -11.44 10.95 7.55
C SER A 39 -11.19 12.01 6.46
N ARG A 40 -9.95 12.14 5.99
CA ARG A 40 -9.43 13.24 5.16
C ARG A 40 -9.13 12.82 3.74
N GLU A 41 -9.14 11.51 3.43
CA GLU A 41 -9.03 11.08 2.04
C GLU A 41 -10.40 11.09 1.36
N GLU A 42 -10.60 12.03 0.44
CA GLU A 42 -11.76 12.05 -0.45
C GLU A 42 -11.77 10.78 -1.32
N ARG A 43 -12.55 9.79 -0.90
CA ARG A 43 -12.75 8.56 -1.66
C ARG A 43 -13.77 8.82 -2.75
N PHE A 44 -13.29 9.12 -3.96
CA PHE A 44 -14.14 9.20 -5.14
C PHE A 44 -14.65 7.80 -5.50
N CYS A 45 -15.90 7.50 -5.15
CA CYS A 45 -16.63 6.37 -5.73
C CYS A 45 -17.14 6.80 -7.11
N TYR A 46 -16.54 6.29 -8.17
CA TYR A 46 -17.17 6.32 -9.49
C TYR A 46 -18.15 5.14 -9.56
N SER A 47 -19.44 5.43 -9.46
CA SER A 47 -20.49 4.49 -9.88
C SER A 47 -20.61 4.54 -11.40
N ALA A 48 -20.46 3.40 -12.06
CA ALA A 48 -20.75 3.22 -13.48
C ALA A 48 -22.25 3.24 -13.77
#